data_AF-A0A7Y3M819-F1
#
_entry.id   AF-A0A7Y3M819-F1
#
_cell.length_a   1.000
_cell.length_b   1.000
_cell.length_c   1.000
_cell.angle_alpha   90.00
_cell.angle_beta   90.00
_cell.angle_gamma   90.00
#
_symmetry.space_group_name_H-M   'P 1'
#
loop_
_entity.id
_entity.type
_entity.pdbx_description
1 polymer ?
#
loop_
_entity_poly.entity_id
_entity_poly.type
_entity_poly.pdbx_seq_one_letter_code
_entity_poly.pdbx_strand_id
1 'polypeptide(L)'
;SQAEALGGVLLCGGLSLLLEVSFLLSTMTMGIVVANVAHHHRRPFRAIAGIEWPFMVLFFLLSGASIAAEDLAGAATLTIAYIVLRVMGRVAGGWLGSRWSGRPLWSTVIGFALLPQAGIAIGMALMASQRLPDLDGTLLTAVVAATIFFELVGPVLTRYSLEHLGEVRGA
;
A
#
# COMPACT_ATOMS: atom_id res chain seq x y z
N SER A 1 21.67 -10.80 -12.82
CA SER A 1 22.48 -10.62 -11.60
C SER A 1 21.66 -9.87 -10.54
N GLN A 2 21.91 -10.03 -9.23
CA GLN A 2 21.22 -9.23 -8.19
C GLN A 2 21.48 -7.73 -8.39
N ALA A 3 22.70 -7.37 -8.79
CA ALA A 3 23.09 -5.99 -9.08
C ALA A 3 22.32 -5.38 -10.27
N GLU A 4 22.00 -6.17 -11.30
CA GLU A 4 21.21 -5.69 -12.46
C GLU A 4 19.77 -5.37 -12.08
N ALA A 5 19.16 -6.21 -11.24
CA ALA A 5 17.79 -5.99 -10.78
C ALA A 5 17.69 -4.73 -9.91
N LEU A 6 18.62 -4.57 -8.96
CA LEU A 6 18.69 -3.38 -8.11
C LEU A 6 19.06 -2.13 -8.89
N GLY A 7 20.03 -2.23 -9.81
CA GLY A 7 20.41 -1.14 -10.70
C GLY A 7 19.23 -0.69 -11.55
N GLY A 8 18.42 -1.62 -12.08
CA GLY A 8 17.19 -1.29 -12.80
C GLY A 8 16.16 -0.56 -11.94
N VAL A 9 15.89 -1.05 -10.72
CA VAL A 9 14.96 -0.38 -9.78
C VAL A 9 15.45 1.01 -9.39
N LEU A 10 16.72 1.14 -9.03
CA LEU A 10 17.32 2.42 -8.63
C LEU A 10 17.38 3.41 -9.80
N LEU A 11 17.69 2.96 -11.01
CA LEU A 11 17.71 3.79 -12.20
C LEU A 11 16.30 4.25 -12.58
N CYS A 12 15.33 3.34 -12.61
CA CYS A 12 13.93 3.67 -12.86
C CYS A 12 13.40 4.67 -11.82
N GLY A 13 13.75 4.42 -10.55
CA GLY A 13 13.45 5.31 -9.43
C GLY A 13 14.09 6.69 -9.56
N GLY A 14 15.39 6.75 -9.83
CA GLY A 14 16.10 8.01 -10.03
C GLY A 14 15.56 8.81 -11.21
N LEU A 15 15.28 8.15 -12.34
CA LEU A 15 14.66 8.78 -13.51
C LEU A 15 13.25 9.30 -13.19
N SER A 16 12.47 8.57 -12.39
CA SER A 16 11.13 9.02 -12.00
C SER A 16 11.18 10.32 -11.19
N LEU A 17 12.16 10.48 -10.31
CA LEU A 17 12.38 11.70 -9.54
C LEU A 17 12.82 12.87 -10.43
N LEU A 18 13.73 12.61 -11.38
CA LEU A 18 14.20 13.63 -12.33
C LEU A 18 13.10 14.11 -13.29
N LEU A 19 12.19 13.22 -13.67
CA LEU A 19 11.07 13.52 -14.56
C LEU A 19 9.82 14.00 -13.80
N GLU A 20 9.90 14.13 -12.47
CA GLU A 20 8.79 14.51 -11.59
C GLU A 20 7.53 13.62 -11.74
N VAL A 21 7.73 12.35 -12.09
CA VAL A 21 6.66 11.35 -12.19
C VAL A 21 6.61 10.45 -10.95
N SER A 22 5.51 9.75 -10.75
CA SER A 22 5.33 8.88 -9.57
C SER A 22 6.33 7.72 -9.56
N PHE A 23 7.27 7.75 -8.63
CA PHE A 23 8.23 6.67 -8.36
C PHE A 23 7.55 5.30 -8.24
N LEU A 24 6.41 5.25 -7.56
CA LEU A 24 5.70 3.99 -7.33
C LEU A 24 5.09 3.44 -8.63
N LEU A 25 4.41 4.28 -9.40
CA LEU A 25 3.83 3.84 -10.68
C LEU A 25 4.92 3.47 -11.68
N SER A 26 6.03 4.21 -11.72
CA SER A 26 7.18 3.89 -12.57
C SER A 26 7.79 2.53 -12.23
N THR A 27 8.05 2.25 -10.96
CA THR A 27 8.62 0.96 -10.52
C THR A 27 7.65 -0.20 -10.70
N MET A 28 6.35 0.00 -10.48
CA MET A 28 5.31 -0.99 -10.81
C MET A 28 5.25 -1.28 -12.31
N THR A 29 5.28 -0.24 -13.15
CA THR A 29 5.27 -0.38 -14.61
C THR A 29 6.50 -1.13 -15.09
N MET A 30 7.68 -0.81 -14.55
CA MET A 30 8.90 -1.57 -14.82
C MET A 30 8.75 -3.05 -14.44
N GLY A 31 8.20 -3.34 -13.26
CA GLY A 31 7.92 -4.72 -12.83
C GLY A 31 7.00 -5.47 -13.79
N ILE A 32 5.93 -4.81 -14.27
CA ILE A 32 5.02 -5.36 -15.29
C ILE A 32 5.76 -5.65 -16.59
N VAL A 33 6.55 -4.69 -17.09
CA VAL A 33 7.34 -4.87 -18.33
C VAL A 33 8.31 -6.04 -18.18
N VAL A 34 9.05 -6.11 -17.08
CA VAL A 34 10.00 -7.21 -16.81
C VAL A 34 9.29 -8.55 -16.71
N ALA A 35 8.13 -8.62 -16.04
CA ALA A 35 7.36 -9.86 -15.91
C ALA A 35 6.87 -10.40 -17.26
N ASN A 36 6.50 -9.51 -18.19
CA ASN A 36 5.94 -9.90 -19.49
C ASN A 36 6.98 -10.09 -20.59
N VAL A 37 8.12 -9.39 -20.54
CA VAL A 37 9.13 -9.39 -21.61
C VAL A 37 10.33 -10.28 -21.28
N ALA A 38 10.68 -10.46 -20.00
CA ALA A 38 11.87 -11.21 -19.66
C ALA A 38 11.64 -12.73 -19.80
N HIS A 39 12.41 -13.37 -20.68
CA HIS A 39 12.46 -14.84 -20.82
C HIS A 39 12.82 -15.58 -19.52
N HIS A 40 13.48 -14.92 -18.56
CA HIS A 40 13.90 -15.49 -17.26
C HIS A 40 13.47 -14.63 -16.05
N HIS A 41 12.19 -14.30 -15.95
CA HIS A 41 11.58 -13.48 -14.89
C HIS A 41 11.87 -13.98 -13.46
N ARG A 42 12.10 -15.28 -13.22
CA ARG A 42 12.38 -15.77 -11.85
C ARG A 42 13.66 -15.22 -11.21
N ARG A 43 14.68 -14.83 -12.00
CA ARG A 43 15.98 -14.38 -11.48
C ARG A 43 15.94 -12.95 -10.91
N PRO A 44 15.41 -11.93 -11.61
CA PRO A 44 15.27 -10.57 -11.08
C PRO A 44 14.37 -10.49 -9.83
N PHE A 45 13.24 -11.20 -9.84
CA PHE A 45 12.31 -11.17 -8.69
C PHE A 45 12.90 -11.84 -7.44
N ARG A 46 13.63 -12.95 -7.59
CA ARG A 46 14.31 -13.60 -6.45
C ARG A 46 15.43 -12.72 -5.86
N ALA A 47 16.10 -11.92 -6.70
CA ALA A 47 17.09 -10.96 -6.24
C ALA A 47 16.47 -9.87 -5.36
N ILE A 48 15.32 -9.32 -5.79
CA ILE A 48 14.60 -8.27 -5.06
C ILE A 48 14.03 -8.82 -3.75
N ALA A 49 13.45 -10.03 -3.77
CA ALA A 49 12.87 -10.67 -2.59
C ALA A 49 13.86 -10.83 -1.42
N GLY A 50 15.16 -10.98 -1.72
CA GLY A 50 16.20 -11.06 -0.67
C GLY A 50 16.43 -9.75 0.09
N ILE A 51 16.13 -8.61 -0.52
CA ILE A 51 16.31 -7.26 0.06
C ILE A 51 15.00 -6.69 0.59
N GLU A 52 13.86 -7.14 0.07
CA GLU A 52 12.54 -6.75 0.54
C GLU A 52 12.36 -6.96 2.06
N TRP A 53 12.77 -8.13 2.57
CA TRP A 53 12.55 -8.50 3.98
C TRP A 53 13.22 -7.54 4.98
N PRO A 54 14.53 -7.22 4.87
CA PRO A 54 15.16 -6.20 5.71
C PRO A 54 14.49 -4.83 5.65
N PHE A 55 14.09 -4.38 4.46
CA PHE A 55 13.43 -3.09 4.29
C PHE A 55 12.04 -3.07 4.93
N MET A 56 11.28 -4.16 4.81
CA MET A 56 9.96 -4.29 5.42
C MET A 56 10.05 -4.24 6.95
N VAL A 57 11.01 -4.95 7.55
CA VAL A 57 11.25 -4.91 9.01
C VAL A 57 11.64 -3.50 9.48
N LEU A 58 12.59 -2.86 8.79
CA LEU A 58 13.02 -1.50 9.13
C LEU A 58 11.87 -0.49 8.99
N PHE A 59 11.07 -0.59 7.93
CA PHE A 59 9.92 0.28 7.70
C PHE A 59 8.89 0.16 8.82
N PHE A 60 8.48 -1.06 9.17
CA PHE A 60 7.50 -1.29 10.23
C PHE A 60 8.02 -0.91 11.61
N LEU A 61 9.30 -1.19 11.90
CA LEU A 61 9.92 -0.80 13.17
C LEU A 61 9.96 0.73 13.30
N LEU A 62 10.43 1.43 12.27
CA LEU A 62 10.54 2.89 12.29
C LEU A 62 9.17 3.57 12.30
N SER A 63 8.23 3.06 11.52
CA SER A 63 6.85 3.54 11.51
C SER A 63 6.14 3.30 12.84
N GLY A 64 6.44 2.19 13.54
CA GLY A 64 5.93 1.95 14.89
C GLY A 64 6.57 2.87 15.92
N ALA A 65 7.89 3.07 15.81
CA ALA A 65 8.65 3.94 16.71
C ALA A 65 8.30 5.43 16.56
N SER A 66 7.76 5.85 15.41
CA SER A 66 7.35 7.25 15.20
C SER A 66 6.03 7.62 15.88
N ILE A 67 5.31 6.68 16.50
CA ILE A 67 4.07 6.97 17.23
C ILE A 67 4.39 7.21 18.71
N ALA A 68 4.23 8.44 19.18
CA ALA A 68 4.17 8.72 20.61
C ALA A 68 2.77 8.41 21.15
N ALA A 69 2.68 7.69 22.26
CA ALA A 69 1.40 7.32 22.88
C ALA A 69 0.56 8.55 23.31
N GLU A 70 1.25 9.65 23.64
CA GLU A 70 0.67 10.93 24.04
C GLU A 70 -0.05 11.61 22.86
N ASP A 71 0.48 11.51 21.65
CA ASP A 71 -0.09 12.09 20.43
C ASP A 71 -1.28 11.29 19.89
N LEU A 72 -1.38 10.00 20.26
CA LEU A 72 -2.44 9.11 19.80
C LEU A 72 -3.82 9.54 20.30
N ALA A 73 -3.90 10.04 21.54
CA ALA A 73 -5.15 10.55 22.10
C ALA A 73 -5.64 11.80 21.35
N GLY A 74 -4.73 12.72 21.00
CA GLY A 74 -5.05 13.91 20.21
C GLY A 74 -5.47 13.57 18.77
N ALA A 75 -4.88 12.53 18.19
CA ALA A 75 -5.17 12.07 16.84
C ALA A 75 -6.36 11.09 16.73
N ALA A 76 -6.94 10.64 17.85
CA ALA A 76 -7.94 9.55 17.87
C ALA A 76 -9.15 9.84 16.98
N THR A 77 -9.73 11.04 17.11
CA THR A 77 -10.90 11.45 16.30
C THR A 77 -10.59 11.46 14.81
N LEU A 78 -9.44 12.01 14.43
CA LEU A 78 -8.99 12.06 13.03
C LEU A 78 -8.72 10.65 12.49
N THR A 79 -8.10 9.80 13.29
CA THR A 79 -7.81 8.39 12.96
C THR A 79 -9.09 7.61 12.70
N ILE A 80 -10.08 7.71 13.59
CA ILE A 80 -11.36 7.01 13.45
C ILE A 80 -12.10 7.53 12.21
N ALA A 81 -12.17 8.86 12.03
CA ALA A 81 -12.80 9.45 10.85
C ALA A 81 -12.13 8.95 9.56
N TYR A 82 -10.79 8.93 9.51
CA TYR A 82 -10.03 8.43 8.37
C TYR A 82 -10.32 6.96 8.08
N ILE A 83 -10.32 6.08 9.10
CA ILE A 83 -10.64 4.66 8.95
C ILE A 83 -12.05 4.49 8.37
N VAL A 84 -13.05 5.15 8.94
CA VAL A 84 -14.45 5.04 8.50
C VAL A 84 -14.62 5.54 7.07
N LEU A 85 -14.11 6.74 6.74
CA LEU A 85 -14.17 7.27 5.39
C LEU A 85 -13.47 6.36 4.39
N ARG A 86 -12.32 5.80 4.76
CA ARG A 86 -11.57 4.89 3.90
C ARG A 86 -12.33 3.59 3.64
N VAL A 87 -12.91 2.99 4.68
CA VAL A 87 -13.74 1.78 4.54
C VAL A 87 -14.93 2.05 3.62
N MET A 88 -15.67 3.13 3.87
CA MET A 88 -16.81 3.49 3.03
C MET A 88 -16.39 3.77 1.58
N GLY A 89 -15.31 4.51 1.37
CA GLY A 89 -14.80 4.83 0.03
C GLY A 89 -14.35 3.59 -0.74
N ARG A 90 -13.66 2.64 -0.09
CA ARG A 90 -13.22 1.39 -0.73
C ARG A 90 -14.38 0.45 -1.03
N VAL A 91 -15.34 0.32 -0.11
CA VAL A 91 -16.54 -0.51 -0.31
C VAL A 91 -17.43 0.08 -1.39
N ALA A 92 -17.71 1.38 -1.35
CA ALA A 92 -18.51 2.05 -2.38
C ALA A 92 -17.81 2.02 -3.75
N GLY A 93 -16.51 2.27 -3.80
CA GLY A 93 -15.72 2.20 -5.04
C GLY A 93 -15.66 0.79 -5.62
N GLY A 94 -15.45 -0.24 -4.79
CA GLY A 94 -15.52 -1.64 -5.19
C GLY A 94 -16.90 -2.01 -5.71
N TRP A 95 -17.96 -1.53 -5.04
CA TRP A 95 -19.33 -1.79 -5.45
C TRP A 95 -19.64 -1.18 -6.81
N LEU A 96 -19.34 0.10 -7.00
CA LEU A 96 -19.52 0.79 -8.28
C LEU A 96 -18.70 0.16 -9.40
N GLY A 97 -17.41 -0.10 -9.16
CA GLY A 97 -16.51 -0.69 -10.16
C GLY A 97 -16.92 -2.08 -10.60
N SER A 98 -17.38 -2.92 -9.66
CA SER A 98 -17.90 -4.25 -9.98
C SER A 98 -19.17 -4.21 -10.84
N ARG A 99 -20.04 -3.21 -10.61
CA ARG A 99 -21.32 -3.06 -11.30
C ARG A 99 -21.08 -2.63 -12.73
N TRP A 100 -20.17 -1.68 -12.95
CA TRP A 100 -19.76 -1.23 -14.28
C TRP A 100 -19.00 -2.29 -15.06
N SER A 101 -18.23 -3.14 -14.40
CA SER A 101 -17.52 -4.27 -15.04
C SER A 101 -18.40 -5.50 -15.28
N GLY A 102 -19.70 -5.43 -15.00
CA GLY A 102 -20.63 -6.55 -15.19
C GLY A 102 -20.42 -7.73 -14.23
N ARG A 103 -19.71 -7.51 -13.11
CA ARG A 103 -19.40 -8.52 -12.09
C ARG A 103 -20.03 -8.18 -10.72
N PRO A 104 -21.36 -8.04 -10.61
CA PRO A 104 -22.02 -7.57 -9.38
C PRO A 104 -21.81 -8.49 -8.17
N LEU A 105 -21.53 -9.77 -8.38
CA LEU A 105 -21.19 -10.72 -7.29
C LEU A 105 -19.90 -10.33 -6.55
N TRP A 106 -19.05 -9.50 -7.15
CA TRP A 106 -17.75 -9.08 -6.62
C TRP A 106 -17.83 -7.73 -5.89
N SER A 107 -19.03 -7.13 -5.83
CA SER A 107 -19.22 -5.72 -5.50
C SER A 107 -18.72 -5.31 -4.13
N THR A 108 -19.10 -6.07 -3.12
CA THR A 108 -18.73 -5.74 -1.74
C THR A 108 -17.38 -6.36 -1.39
N VAL A 109 -17.06 -7.49 -2.03
CA VAL A 109 -15.90 -8.31 -1.75
C VAL A 109 -14.59 -7.65 -2.19
N ILE A 110 -14.58 -7.05 -3.39
CA ILE A 110 -13.41 -6.29 -3.87
C ILE A 110 -13.12 -5.09 -2.97
N GLY A 111 -14.16 -4.42 -2.48
CA GLY A 111 -13.99 -3.27 -1.59
C GLY A 111 -13.23 -3.60 -0.31
N PHE A 112 -13.55 -4.75 0.30
CA PHE A 112 -12.83 -5.25 1.48
C PHE A 112 -11.41 -5.72 1.15
N ALA A 113 -11.21 -6.35 0.00
CA ALA A 113 -9.89 -6.78 -0.46
C ALA A 113 -8.91 -5.62 -0.72
N LEU A 114 -9.43 -4.39 -0.93
CA LEU A 114 -8.66 -3.17 -1.17
C LEU A 114 -8.42 -2.31 0.09
N LEU A 115 -8.83 -2.80 1.27
CA LEU A 115 -8.57 -2.13 2.53
C LEU A 115 -7.09 -2.11 2.97
N PRO A 116 -6.27 -3.16 2.71
CA PRO A 116 -4.85 -3.12 3.06
C PRO A 116 -4.18 -1.83 2.56
N GLN A 117 -3.40 -1.22 3.44
CA GLN A 117 -2.76 0.06 3.20
C GLN A 117 -1.29 -0.06 3.57
N ALA A 118 -0.41 0.13 2.60
CA ALA A 118 1.03 0.06 2.79
C ALA A 118 1.67 1.47 2.90
N GLY A 119 3.00 1.51 2.81
CA GLY A 119 3.80 2.72 3.03
C GLY A 119 3.54 3.92 2.12
N ILE A 120 2.78 3.75 1.03
CA ILE A 120 2.30 4.87 0.19
C ILE A 120 1.52 5.88 1.02
N ALA A 121 0.64 5.41 1.90
CA ALA A 121 -0.19 6.30 2.70
C ALA A 121 0.64 7.11 3.69
N ILE A 122 1.67 6.50 4.29
CA ILE A 122 2.61 7.18 5.18
C ILE A 122 3.42 8.23 4.40
N GLY A 123 3.90 7.90 3.19
CA GLY A 123 4.58 8.87 2.32
C GLY A 123 3.69 10.06 1.94
N MET A 124 2.41 9.81 1.62
CA MET A 124 1.43 10.87 1.35
C MET A 124 1.13 11.70 2.60
N ALA A 125 1.09 11.07 3.80
CA ALA A 125 0.92 11.78 5.05
C ALA A 125 2.09 12.72 5.33
N LEU A 126 3.33 12.28 5.14
CA LEU A 126 4.52 13.10 5.28
C LEU A 126 4.53 14.29 4.31
N MET A 127 4.12 14.07 3.06
CA MET A 127 3.97 15.16 2.09
C MET A 127 2.87 16.14 2.49
N ALA A 128 1.74 15.65 2.99
CA ALA A 128 0.64 16.49 3.47
C ALA A 128 1.05 17.30 4.70
N SER A 129 1.82 16.69 5.60
CA SER A 129 2.27 17.30 6.85
C SER A 129 3.25 18.46 6.59
N GLN A 130 4.14 18.32 5.60
CA GLN A 130 4.99 19.41 5.10
C GLN A 130 4.20 20.59 4.50
N ARG A 131 2.97 20.36 4.02
CA ARG A 131 2.10 21.39 3.44
C ARG A 131 1.11 21.98 4.43
N LEU A 132 0.88 21.30 5.56
CA LEU A 132 -0.06 21.68 6.63
C LEU A 132 0.67 21.61 7.98
N PRO A 133 1.57 22.57 8.27
CA PRO A 133 2.43 22.53 9.45
C PRO A 133 1.66 22.47 10.77
N ASP A 134 0.50 23.14 10.81
CA ASP A 134 -0.38 23.21 11.98
C ASP A 134 -0.95 21.84 12.39
N LEU A 135 -0.93 20.86 11.47
CA LEU A 135 -1.50 19.52 11.66
C LEU A 135 -0.44 18.41 11.56
N ASP A 136 0.85 18.76 11.45
CA ASP A 136 1.93 17.85 11.05
C ASP A 136 1.95 16.55 11.89
N GLY A 137 2.11 16.69 13.21
CA GLY A 137 2.16 15.55 14.14
C GLY A 137 0.84 14.78 14.25
N THR A 138 -0.31 15.45 14.07
CA THR A 138 -1.63 14.80 14.17
C THR A 138 -1.95 13.99 12.91
N LEU A 139 -1.62 14.51 11.72
CA LEU A 139 -1.82 13.84 10.43
C LEU A 139 -0.97 12.58 10.33
N LEU A 140 0.33 12.69 10.61
CA LEU A 140 1.24 11.55 10.53
C LEU A 140 0.82 10.46 11.52
N THR A 141 0.56 10.83 12.78
CA THR A 141 0.10 9.90 13.82
C THR A 141 -1.20 9.21 13.41
N ALA A 142 -2.19 9.95 12.89
CA ALA A 142 -3.46 9.37 12.49
C ALA A 142 -3.33 8.38 11.32
N VAL A 143 -2.53 8.74 10.30
CA VAL A 143 -2.34 7.86 9.13
C VAL A 143 -1.52 6.63 9.50
N VAL A 144 -0.48 6.77 10.32
CA VAL A 144 0.31 5.62 10.77
C VAL A 144 -0.54 4.70 11.64
N ALA A 145 -1.31 5.23 12.60
CA ALA A 145 -2.21 4.43 13.42
C ALA A 145 -3.27 3.69 12.59
N ALA A 146 -3.86 4.37 11.61
CA ALA A 146 -4.78 3.73 10.67
C ALA A 146 -4.09 2.68 9.78
N THR A 147 -2.83 2.91 9.38
CA THR A 147 -2.02 1.94 8.62
C THR A 147 -1.85 0.66 9.42
N ILE A 148 -1.47 0.77 10.70
CA ILE A 148 -1.35 -0.39 11.60
C ILE A 148 -2.67 -1.14 11.72
N PHE A 149 -3.79 -0.42 11.90
CA PHE A 149 -5.12 -1.03 11.92
C PHE A 149 -5.42 -1.82 10.64
N PHE A 150 -5.16 -1.24 9.46
CA PHE A 150 -5.41 -1.89 8.17
C PHE A 150 -4.40 -3.00 7.83
N GLU A 151 -3.18 -2.97 8.36
CA GLU A 151 -2.20 -4.05 8.21
C GLU A 151 -2.58 -5.26 9.09
N LEU A 152 -3.22 -5.05 10.24
CA LEU A 152 -3.74 -6.12 11.09
C LEU A 152 -5.04 -6.72 10.52
N VAL A 153 -5.99 -5.87 10.14
CA VAL A 153 -7.34 -6.30 9.72
C VAL A 153 -7.40 -6.63 8.23
N GLY A 154 -6.65 -5.89 7.40
CA GLY A 154 -6.70 -5.97 5.94
C GLY A 154 -6.40 -7.37 5.40
N PRO A 155 -5.28 -8.04 5.77
CA PRO A 155 -4.98 -9.37 5.27
C PRO A 155 -6.06 -10.40 5.59
N VAL A 156 -6.68 -10.32 6.77
CA VAL A 156 -7.80 -11.18 7.18
C VAL A 156 -9.01 -10.95 6.27
N LEU A 157 -9.38 -9.69 6.04
CA LEU A 157 -10.50 -9.33 5.18
C LEU A 157 -10.25 -9.67 3.71
N THR A 158 -9.04 -9.44 3.21
CA THR A 158 -8.63 -9.81 1.84
C THR A 158 -8.69 -11.32 1.66
N ARG A 159 -8.16 -12.09 2.61
CA ARG A 159 -8.23 -13.55 2.56
C ARG A 159 -9.68 -14.05 2.56
N TYR A 160 -10.50 -13.57 3.49
CA TYR A 160 -11.92 -13.90 3.55
C TYR A 160 -12.63 -13.57 2.23
N SER A 161 -12.30 -12.41 1.65
CA SER A 161 -12.85 -11.95 0.38
C SER A 161 -12.50 -12.88 -0.78
N LEU A 162 -11.23 -13.29 -0.88
CA LEU A 162 -10.76 -14.21 -1.92
C LEU A 162 -11.34 -15.63 -1.74
N GLU A 163 -11.46 -16.11 -0.50
CA GLU A 163 -12.10 -17.40 -0.19
C GLU A 163 -13.59 -17.39 -0.58
N HIS A 164 -14.30 -16.29 -0.32
CA HIS A 164 -15.71 -16.14 -0.67
C HIS A 164 -15.96 -16.16 -2.19
N LEU A 165 -15.00 -15.69 -2.99
CA LEU A 165 -15.05 -15.71 -4.45
C LEU A 165 -14.61 -17.07 -5.04
N GLY A 166 -14.17 -18.01 -4.21
CA GLY A 166 -13.73 -19.34 -4.64
C GLY A 166 -12.35 -19.39 -5.28
N GLU A 167 -11.62 -18.27 -5.35
CA GLU A 167 -10.30 -18.21 -6.01
C GLU A 167 -9.20 -18.95 -5.22
N VAL A 168 -9.33 -19.05 -3.90
CA VAL A 168 -8.32 -19.69 -3.03
C VAL A 168 -8.38 -21.22 -3.07
N ARG A 169 -9.49 -21.83 -3.54
CA ARG A 169 -9.64 -23.29 -3.63
C ARG A 169 -9.22 -23.89 -4.98
N GLY A 170 -8.81 -23.06 -5.94
CA GLY A 170 -8.38 -23.48 -7.28
C GLY A 170 -6.87 -23.48 -7.53
N ALA A 171 -6.04 -23.22 -6.50
CA ALA A 171 -4.58 -23.16 -6.58
C ALA A 171 -3.92 -24.33 -5.84
#